data_AF-A0A1I4Z7W8-F1
#
_entry.id   AF-A0A1I4Z7W8-F1
#
_cell.length_a   1.000
_cell.length_b   1.000
_cell.length_c   1.000
_cell.angle_alpha   90.00
_cell.angle_beta   90.00
_cell.angle_gamma   90.00
#
_symmetry.space_group_name_H-M   'P 1'
#
loop_
_entity.id
_entity.type
_entity.pdbx_description
1 polymer ?
#
loop_
_entity_poly.entity_id
_entity_poly.type
_entity_poly.pdbx_seq_one_letter_code
_entity_poly.pdbx_strand_id
1 'polypeptide(L)' 'MKFIEIKDLNDDTFYLNKAQIMYVAFQEDSGCHVGLSNGLQIKTNASYEELKDLVDD' A
#
# COMPACT_ATOMS: atom_id res chain seq x y z
N MET A 1 -2.86 -15.66 -8.66
CA MET A 1 -2.32 -14.28 -8.56
C MET A 1 -3.15 -13.59 -7.48
N LYS A 2 -2.53 -13.20 -6.35
CA LYS A 2 -3.22 -12.53 -5.24
C LYS A 2 -3.22 -11.01 -5.49
N PHE A 3 -4.35 -10.35 -5.24
CA PHE A 3 -4.48 -8.89 -5.23
C PHE A 3 -4.71 -8.44 -3.79
N ILE A 4 -4.16 -7.28 -3.46
CA ILE A 4 -4.24 -6.61 -2.18
C ILE A 4 -5.15 -5.41 -2.38
N GLU A 5 -6.18 -5.31 -1.54
CA GLU A 5 -7.02 -4.14 -1.47
C GLU A 5 -6.32 -3.05 -0.65
N ILE A 6 -6.17 -1.87 -1.24
CA ILE A 6 -5.60 -0.69 -0.59
C ILE A 6 -6.63 0.43 -0.70
N LYS A 7 -6.91 1.08 0.43
CA LYS A 7 -7.72 2.30 0.45
C LYS A 7 -6.85 3.54 0.58
N ASP A 8 -7.08 4.54 -0.24
CA ASP A 8 -6.43 5.84 -0.09
C ASP A 8 -7.14 6.71 0.97
N LEU A 9 -6.62 7.92 1.18
CA LEU A 9 -7.19 8.89 2.12
C LEU A 9 -8.59 9.39 1.72
N ASN A 10 -8.98 9.25 0.46
CA ASN A 10 -10.31 9.64 -0.04
C ASN A 10 -11.30 8.49 0.04
N ASP A 11 -10.91 7.35 0.65
CA ASP A 11 -11.68 6.11 0.72
C ASP A 11 -11.87 5.44 -0.67
N ASP A 12 -11.08 5.85 -1.66
CA ASP A 12 -11.00 5.18 -2.96
C ASP A 12 -10.26 3.85 -2.80
N THR A 13 -10.81 2.80 -3.41
CA THR A 13 -10.29 1.44 -3.29
C THR A 13 -9.49 1.05 -4.53
N PHE A 14 -8.25 0.61 -4.29
CA PHE A 14 -7.31 0.15 -5.30
C PHE A 14 -7.01 -1.33 -5.08
N TYR A 15 -6.94 -2.09 -6.17
CA TYR A 15 -6.50 -3.48 -6.12
C TYR A 15 -5.13 -3.59 -6.76
N LEU A 16 -4.12 -3.83 -5.93
CA LEU A 16 -2.73 -3.93 -6.37
C LEU A 16 -2.24 -5.35 -6.17
N ASN A 17 -1.54 -5.90 -7.16
CA ASN A 17 -0.79 -7.14 -6.97
C ASN A 17 0.55 -6.84 -6.27
N LYS A 18 1.12 -7.84 -5.61
CA LYS A 18 2.41 -7.74 -4.90
C LYS A 18 3.55 -7.21 -5.78
N ALA A 19 3.55 -7.52 -7.08
CA ALA A 19 4.57 -7.03 -8.01
C ALA A 19 4.42 -5.53 -8.34
N GLN A 20 3.25 -4.94 -8.08
CA GLN A 20 3.04 -3.50 -8.25
C GLN A 20 3.55 -2.69 -7.06
N ILE A 21 3.67 -3.28 -5.87
CA ILE A 21 4.20 -2.62 -4.66
C ILE A 21 5.72 -2.82 -4.64
N MET A 22 6.47 -1.72 -4.66
CA MET A 22 7.93 -1.76 -4.59
C MET A 22 8.46 -1.67 -3.16
N TYR A 23 7.89 -0.79 -2.35
CA TYR A 23 8.30 -0.61 -0.96
C TYR A 23 7.21 0.08 -0.14
N VAL A 24 7.19 -0.20 1.16
CA VAL A 24 6.41 0.54 2.15
C VAL A 24 7.34 1.60 2.75
N ALA A 25 7.02 2.88 2.56
CA ALA A 25 7.98 3.97 2.75
C ALA A 25 8.08 4.42 4.21
N PHE A 26 6.98 4.90 4.79
CA PHE A 26 6.93 5.44 6.16
C PHE A 26 5.48 5.57 6.65
N GLN A 27 5.30 5.38 7.96
CA GLN A 27 4.03 5.58 8.67
C GLN A 27 3.89 7.04 9.11
N GLU A 28 2.70 7.62 8.89
CA GLU A 28 2.23 8.88 9.48
C GLU A 28 1.03 8.61 10.41
N ASP A 29 0.61 9.61 11.18
CA ASP A 29 -0.54 9.51 12.11
C ASP A 29 -1.86 9.07 11.44
N SER A 30 -1.98 9.27 10.13
CA SER A 30 -3.18 9.00 9.33
C SER A 30 -3.05 7.83 8.36
N GLY A 31 -1.94 7.07 8.41
CA GLY A 31 -1.73 5.91 7.55
C GLY A 31 -0.33 5.83 6.96
N CYS A 32 -0.14 5.08 5.87
CA CYS A 32 1.18 4.75 5.36
C CYS A 32 1.35 5.11 3.87
N HIS A 33 2.57 5.45 3.48
CA HIS A 33 2.89 5.67 2.07
C HIS A 33 3.43 4.40 1.42
N VAL A 34 2.87 4.04 0.26
CA VAL A 34 3.29 2.89 -0.55
C VAL A 34 3.85 3.38 -1.88
N GLY A 35 5.06 2.94 -2.21
CA GLY A 35 5.70 3.17 -3.50
C GLY A 35 5.33 2.07 -4.50
N LEU A 36 4.92 2.46 -5.70
CA LEU A 36 4.52 1.56 -6.77
C LEU A 36 5.61 1.42 -7.85
N SER A 37 5.59 0.30 -8.56
CA SER A 37 6.53 -0.05 -9.64
C SER A 37 6.58 0.93 -10.82
N ASN A 38 5.52 1.72 -11.01
CA ASN A 38 5.45 2.76 -12.03
C ASN A 38 6.01 4.11 -11.55
N GLY A 39 6.60 4.16 -10.35
CA GLY A 39 7.15 5.38 -9.76
C GLY A 39 6.11 6.29 -9.08
N LEU A 40 4.84 5.89 -9.04
CA LEU A 40 3.83 6.58 -8.25
C LEU A 40 3.96 6.24 -6.77
N GLN A 41 3.53 7.17 -5.92
CA GLN A 41 3.40 6.96 -4.49
C GLN A 41 1.95 7.25 -4.09
N ILE A 42 1.33 6.33 -3.37
CA ILE A 42 -0.02 6.50 -2.83
C ILE A 42 0.03 6.53 -1.31
N LYS A 43 -0.80 7.36 -0.69
CA LYS A 43 -1.02 7.35 0.74
C LYS A 43 -2.26 6.53 1.04
N THR A 44 -2.12 5.59 1.97
CA THR A 44 -3.13 4.60 2.31
C THR A 44 -3.58 4.79 3.75
N ASN A 45 -4.77 4.30 4.08
CA ASN A 45 -5.25 4.25 5.47
C ASN A 45 -4.67 3.06 6.26
N ALA A 46 -3.97 2.14 5.58
CA ALA A 46 -3.41 0.94 6.20
C ALA A 46 -2.14 1.28 7.00
N SER A 47 -1.92 0.55 8.08
CA SER A 47 -0.69 0.61 8.86
C SER A 47 0.49 -0.06 8.14
N TYR A 48 1.70 0.29 8.56
CA TYR A 48 2.92 -0.35 8.07
C TYR A 48 2.90 -1.87 8.30
N GLU A 49 2.45 -2.33 9.46
CA GLU A 49 2.39 -3.75 9.82
C GLU A 49 1.44 -4.52 8.89
N GLU A 50 0.23 -3.99 8.64
CA GLU A 50 -0.72 -4.59 7.70
C GLU A 50 -0.11 -4.72 6.30
N LEU A 51 0.53 -3.65 5.82
CA LEU A 51 1.17 -3.64 4.50
C LEU A 51 2.38 -4.57 4.42
N LYS A 52 3.13 -4.70 5.50
CA LYS A 52 4.28 -5.61 5.57
C LYS A 52 3.84 -7.07 5.53
N ASP A 53 2.85 -7.45 6.32
CA ASP A 53 2.29 -8.81 6.30
C ASP A 53 1.74 -9.16 4.91
N LEU A 54 1.11 -8.18 4.24
CA LEU A 54 0.62 -8.32 2.85
C LEU A 54 1.75 -8.48 1.81
N VAL A 55 2.91 -7.86 2.04
CA VAL A 55 4.06 -7.94 1.12
C VAL A 55 4.96 -9.14 1.45
N ASP A 56 4.95 -9.70 2.66
CA ASP A 56 5.80 -10.84 3.00
C ASP A 56 5.14 -12.21 2.67
N ASP A 57 3.81 -12.30 2.53
CA ASP A 57 3.03 -13.50 2.12
C ASP A 57 3.02 -13.78 0.59
#